data_AF-A0A6J5XFF3-F1
#
_entry.id   AF-A0A6J5XFF3-F1
#
_cell.length_a   1.000
_cell.length_b   1.000
_cell.length_c   1.000
_cell.angle_alpha   90.00
_cell.angle_beta   90.00
_cell.angle_gamma   90.00
#
_symmetry.space_group_name_H-M   'P 1'
#
loop_
_entity.id
_entity.type
_entity.pdbx_description
1 polymer ?
#
loop_
_entity_poly.entity_id
_entity_poly.type
_entity_poly.pdbx_seq_one_letter_code
_entity_poly.pdbx_strand_id
1 'polypeptide(L)'
;MTGSRSRDSEQVTQKPNSDSDPASKKARGLTIEGYPVEGLSIGGHETCIIFPTLNLSFDIGRCPQRAISQDFLFISHAHMDHIGGLPMYVATRGLYSMKPPTIIVPTCIKEVVEQLFEVHRKMDQSELNHNLVGLDVGEEFYLRKDLKVKAFKTYHVIPSQGYVVYSIKQKLKQEYIGLSGNEIKNLKSSGVEVGLENPI
;
A
#
# COMPACT_ATOMS: atom_id res chain seq x y z
N MET A 1 -31.19 70.44 -47.57
CA MET A 1 -31.49 69.15 -46.91
C MET A 1 -30.33 68.84 -45.97
N THR A 2 -30.27 69.46 -44.79
CA THR A 2 -30.83 68.98 -43.50
C THR A 2 -30.19 67.67 -43.05
N GLY A 3 -29.31 67.77 -42.06
CA GLY A 3 -28.73 66.61 -41.37
C GLY A 3 -29.61 66.10 -40.23
N SER A 4 -29.18 64.98 -39.64
CA SER A 4 -29.50 64.50 -38.29
C SER A 4 -28.56 63.31 -38.04
N ARG A 5 -27.74 63.30 -36.97
CA ARG A 5 -28.10 62.81 -35.61
C ARG A 5 -28.77 61.42 -35.69
N SER A 6 -28.39 60.40 -34.95
CA SER A 6 -27.62 60.32 -33.70
C SER A 6 -27.30 58.85 -33.48
N ARG A 7 -26.15 58.58 -32.82
CA ARG A 7 -25.98 57.35 -32.06
C ARG A 7 -26.99 57.40 -30.93
N ASP A 8 -27.80 56.36 -30.78
CA ASP A 8 -28.30 55.97 -29.48
C ASP A 8 -28.40 54.44 -29.41
N SER A 9 -27.81 53.97 -28.33
CA SER A 9 -27.63 52.62 -27.85
C SER A 9 -28.94 52.06 -27.31
N GLU A 10 -29.33 50.88 -27.78
CA GLU A 10 -30.19 49.98 -27.01
C GLU A 10 -29.43 48.68 -26.73
N GLN A 11 -29.13 48.50 -25.45
CA GLN A 11 -28.53 47.31 -24.87
C GLN A 11 -29.50 46.14 -25.02
N VAL A 12 -29.21 45.22 -25.93
CA VAL A 12 -29.76 43.87 -25.84
C VAL A 12 -29.02 43.16 -24.72
N THR A 13 -29.70 42.95 -23.61
CA THR A 13 -29.25 42.15 -22.47
C THR A 13 -29.14 40.68 -22.91
N GLN A 14 -27.99 40.30 -23.45
CA GLN A 14 -27.61 38.90 -23.57
C GLN A 14 -27.28 38.37 -22.17
N LYS A 15 -28.16 37.52 -21.64
CA LYS A 15 -27.80 36.61 -20.54
C LYS A 15 -26.57 35.80 -20.98
N PRO A 16 -25.51 35.68 -20.16
CA PRO A 16 -24.46 34.74 -20.47
C PRO A 16 -25.06 33.32 -20.43
N ASN A 17 -25.00 32.61 -21.55
CA ASN A 17 -25.14 31.16 -21.56
C ASN A 17 -23.99 30.60 -20.71
N SER A 18 -24.32 30.27 -19.47
CA SER A 18 -23.46 29.49 -18.58
C SER A 18 -23.57 28.02 -18.95
N ASP A 19 -23.05 27.65 -20.12
CA ASP A 19 -22.74 26.26 -20.45
C ASP A 19 -21.22 26.06 -20.34
N SER A 20 -20.69 26.32 -19.15
CA SER A 20 -19.50 25.61 -18.69
C SER A 20 -19.98 24.46 -17.82
N ASP A 21 -20.20 23.33 -18.46
CA ASP A 21 -20.50 22.07 -17.79
C ASP A 21 -19.37 21.77 -16.79
N PRO A 22 -19.58 21.86 -15.46
CA PRO A 22 -18.51 21.65 -14.47
C PRO A 22 -18.20 20.16 -14.29
N ALA A 23 -18.72 19.30 -15.16
CA ALA A 23 -18.71 17.85 -15.03
C ALA A 23 -17.40 17.20 -15.52
N SER A 24 -16.24 17.86 -15.34
CA SER A 24 -14.97 17.14 -15.15
C SER A 24 -14.75 16.95 -13.65
N LYS A 25 -15.68 16.24 -13.01
CA LYS A 25 -15.48 15.74 -11.64
C LYS A 25 -14.28 14.79 -11.68
N LYS A 26 -13.14 15.25 -11.16
CA LYS A 26 -11.99 14.42 -10.77
C LYS A 26 -12.52 13.08 -10.26
N ALA A 27 -12.13 11.98 -10.91
CA ALA A 27 -12.51 10.65 -10.50
C ALA A 27 -12.28 10.51 -8.98
N ARG A 28 -13.37 10.34 -8.23
CA ARG A 28 -13.31 9.89 -6.83
C ARG A 28 -12.47 8.61 -6.83
N GLY A 29 -11.48 8.53 -5.94
CA GLY A 29 -10.60 7.36 -5.83
C GLY A 29 -11.38 6.05 -5.76
N LEU A 30 -10.77 4.95 -6.21
CA LEU A 30 -11.39 3.63 -6.20
C LEU A 30 -11.60 3.18 -4.75
N THR A 31 -12.79 2.71 -4.41
CA THR A 31 -13.09 2.11 -3.11
C THR A 31 -13.66 0.72 -3.34
N ILE A 32 -13.07 -0.30 -2.72
CA ILE A 32 -13.49 -1.71 -2.83
C ILE A 32 -13.84 -2.19 -1.42
N GLU A 33 -15.09 -2.61 -1.20
CA GLU A 33 -15.56 -3.10 0.11
C GLU A 33 -15.18 -2.18 1.30
N GLY A 34 -15.26 -0.86 1.08
CA GLY A 34 -14.93 0.14 2.10
C GLY A 34 -13.43 0.48 2.23
N TYR A 35 -12.55 -0.18 1.48
CA TYR A 35 -11.13 0.14 1.43
C TYR A 35 -10.82 1.08 0.27
N PRO A 36 -10.25 2.27 0.52
CA PRO A 36 -9.69 3.08 -0.55
C PRO A 36 -8.51 2.34 -1.17
N VAL A 37 -8.51 2.24 -2.50
CA VAL A 37 -7.47 1.60 -3.30
C VAL A 37 -6.91 2.64 -4.26
N GLU A 38 -5.59 2.73 -4.29
CA GLU A 38 -4.86 3.58 -5.21
C GLU A 38 -3.80 2.76 -5.93
N GLY A 39 -3.28 3.28 -7.04
CA GLY A 39 -2.18 2.60 -7.72
C GLY A 39 -2.20 2.75 -9.22
N LEU A 40 -1.34 1.98 -9.85
CA LEU A 40 -1.24 1.80 -11.29
C LEU A 40 -0.82 0.37 -11.60
N SER A 41 -1.26 -0.14 -12.75
CA SER A 41 -0.80 -1.41 -13.29
C SER A 41 -0.82 -1.32 -14.81
N ILE A 42 0.37 -1.24 -15.39
CA ILE A 42 0.61 -1.13 -16.82
C ILE A 42 1.65 -2.21 -17.15
N GLY A 43 1.22 -3.24 -17.87
CA GLY A 43 2.03 -4.44 -18.10
C GLY A 43 3.39 -4.12 -18.73
N GLY A 44 4.46 -4.60 -18.11
CA GLY A 44 5.85 -4.37 -18.54
C GLY A 44 6.40 -2.98 -18.20
N HIS A 45 5.58 -2.08 -17.63
CA HIS A 45 5.99 -0.72 -17.29
C HIS A 45 6.09 -0.50 -15.78
N GLU A 46 5.00 -0.79 -15.06
CA GLU A 46 4.91 -0.65 -13.60
C GLU A 46 3.61 -1.23 -13.05
N THR A 47 3.71 -1.92 -11.92
CA THR A 47 2.60 -2.24 -11.03
C THR A 47 2.91 -1.78 -9.61
N CYS A 48 1.94 -1.10 -9.00
CA CYS A 48 1.92 -0.76 -7.57
C CYS A 48 0.47 -0.54 -7.15
N ILE A 49 -0.04 -1.37 -6.24
CA ILE A 49 -1.40 -1.29 -5.70
C ILE A 49 -1.32 -0.95 -4.21
N ILE A 50 -2.00 0.11 -3.79
CA ILE A 50 -1.82 0.74 -2.49
C ILE A 50 -3.15 0.68 -1.73
N PHE A 51 -3.09 0.27 -0.47
CA PHE A 51 -4.20 0.26 0.49
C PHE A 51 -3.86 1.17 1.68
N PRO A 52 -4.12 2.49 1.58
CA PRO A 52 -3.67 3.46 2.59
C PRO A 52 -4.19 3.15 4.00
N THR A 53 -5.43 2.69 4.13
CA THR A 53 -6.04 2.36 5.44
C THR A 53 -5.48 1.09 6.06
N LEU A 54 -4.83 0.23 5.26
CA LEU A 54 -4.15 -0.97 5.73
C LEU A 54 -2.64 -0.74 5.96
N ASN A 55 -2.12 0.43 5.58
CA ASN A 55 -0.70 0.79 5.64
C ASN A 55 0.19 -0.18 4.85
N LEU A 56 -0.29 -0.60 3.67
CA LEU A 56 0.42 -1.55 2.82
C LEU A 56 0.30 -1.22 1.33
N SER A 57 1.26 -1.71 0.56
CA SER A 57 1.19 -1.80 -0.90
C SER A 57 1.65 -3.16 -1.42
N PHE A 58 1.13 -3.55 -2.58
CA PHE A 58 1.57 -4.67 -3.38
C PHE A 58 2.36 -4.18 -4.58
N ASP A 59 3.58 -4.69 -4.73
CA ASP A 59 4.55 -4.30 -5.76
C ASP A 59 4.91 -2.80 -5.74
N ILE A 60 6.01 -2.46 -6.41
CA ILE A 60 6.55 -1.11 -6.47
C ILE A 60 7.39 -0.85 -7.73
N GLY A 61 6.85 -1.12 -8.92
CA GLY A 61 7.63 -1.09 -10.17
C GLY A 61 8.56 0.11 -10.37
N ARG A 62 8.07 1.36 -10.25
CA ARG A 62 8.87 2.60 -10.33
C ARG A 62 8.68 3.50 -9.12
N CYS A 63 8.12 2.98 -8.03
CA CYS A 63 7.94 3.70 -6.78
C CYS A 63 7.10 4.99 -6.91
N PRO A 64 5.77 4.88 -7.08
CA PRO A 64 4.92 6.07 -7.13
C PRO A 64 4.92 6.78 -5.78
N GLN A 65 4.91 8.11 -5.78
CA GLN A 65 5.04 8.93 -4.56
C GLN A 65 4.08 8.54 -3.43
N ARG A 66 2.88 8.05 -3.77
CA ARG A 66 1.86 7.66 -2.79
C ARG A 66 2.19 6.36 -2.06
N ALA A 67 3.04 5.50 -2.62
CA ALA A 67 3.49 4.26 -1.97
C ALA A 67 4.51 4.55 -0.85
N ILE A 68 5.21 5.69 -0.89
CA ILE A 68 6.23 6.08 0.10
C ILE A 68 5.68 6.06 1.52
N SER A 69 4.40 6.40 1.73
CA SER A 69 3.78 6.45 3.05
C SER A 69 3.44 5.08 3.65
N GLN A 70 3.47 3.99 2.87
CA GLN A 70 3.12 2.66 3.35
C GLN A 70 4.30 2.02 4.07
N ASP A 71 4.08 1.46 5.26
CA ASP A 71 5.13 0.79 6.04
C ASP A 71 5.39 -0.65 5.60
N PHE A 72 4.39 -1.30 4.99
CA PHE A 72 4.49 -2.68 4.53
C PHE A 72 4.43 -2.75 3.01
N LEU A 73 5.40 -3.42 2.41
CA LEU A 73 5.45 -3.65 0.97
C LEU A 73 5.54 -5.15 0.70
N PHE A 74 4.62 -5.67 -0.12
CA PHE A 74 4.59 -7.08 -0.50
C PHE A 74 4.91 -7.22 -1.98
N ILE A 75 6.00 -7.91 -2.30
CA ILE A 75 6.42 -8.16 -3.69
C ILE A 75 5.83 -9.49 -4.15
N SER A 76 5.14 -9.48 -5.29
CA SER A 76 4.54 -10.69 -5.88
C SER A 76 5.58 -11.55 -6.61
N HIS A 77 6.49 -10.92 -7.36
CA HIS A 77 7.56 -11.56 -8.10
C HIS A 77 8.65 -10.55 -8.53
N ALA A 78 9.77 -11.05 -9.07
CA ALA A 78 10.97 -10.27 -9.34
C ALA A 78 11.06 -9.60 -10.73
N HIS A 79 9.97 -9.51 -11.49
CA HIS A 79 10.02 -8.71 -12.73
C HIS A 79 10.23 -7.23 -12.41
N MET A 80 10.96 -6.54 -13.29
CA MET A 80 11.37 -5.15 -13.08
C MET A 80 10.19 -4.20 -12.88
N ASP A 81 9.09 -4.42 -13.60
CA ASP A 81 7.86 -3.63 -13.46
C ASP A 81 7.11 -3.90 -12.15
N HIS A 82 7.53 -4.84 -11.32
CA HIS A 82 6.97 -5.13 -10.00
C HIS A 82 7.93 -4.78 -8.86
N ILE A 83 9.24 -4.94 -9.04
CA ILE A 83 10.23 -4.78 -7.95
C ILE A 83 11.16 -3.58 -8.12
N GLY A 84 11.25 -3.00 -9.33
CA GLY A 84 12.32 -2.06 -9.72
C GLY A 84 12.46 -0.82 -8.84
N GLY A 85 11.37 -0.35 -8.22
CA GLY A 85 11.36 0.83 -7.36
C GLY A 85 11.83 0.58 -5.92
N LEU A 86 12.23 -0.65 -5.56
CA LEU A 86 12.65 -0.99 -4.19
C LEU A 86 13.72 -0.05 -3.61
N PRO A 87 14.87 0.20 -4.28
CA PRO A 87 15.90 1.09 -3.74
C PRO A 87 15.37 2.52 -3.56
N MET A 88 14.60 3.01 -4.55
CA MET A 88 14.04 4.37 -4.52
C MET A 88 13.05 4.56 -3.39
N TYR A 89 12.22 3.55 -3.13
CA TYR A 89 11.27 3.54 -2.02
C TYR A 89 11.96 3.69 -0.66
N VAL A 90 12.99 2.88 -0.41
CA VAL A 90 13.75 2.93 0.85
C VAL A 90 14.54 4.24 0.97
N ALA A 91 15.23 4.66 -0.10
CA ALA A 91 15.99 5.90 -0.12
C ALA A 91 15.11 7.13 0.15
N THR A 92 13.94 7.22 -0.50
CA THR A 92 12.99 8.32 -0.32
C THR A 92 12.44 8.38 1.10
N ARG A 93 12.13 7.22 1.70
CA ARG A 93 11.71 7.15 3.11
C ARG A 93 12.83 7.60 4.05
N GLY A 94 14.08 7.21 3.77
CA GLY A 94 15.25 7.69 4.51
C GLY A 94 15.44 9.21 4.42
N LEU A 95 15.31 9.77 3.22
CA LEU A 95 15.36 11.22 2.98
C LEU A 95 14.30 11.98 3.78
N TYR A 96 13.10 11.40 3.93
CA TYR A 96 12.01 11.97 4.72
C TYR A 96 12.06 11.63 6.21
N SER A 97 13.14 11.01 6.69
CA SER A 97 13.30 10.57 8.08
C SER A 97 12.13 9.71 8.57
N MET A 98 11.55 8.91 7.67
CA MET A 98 10.45 8.01 7.98
C MET A 98 10.99 6.73 8.62
N LYS A 99 10.09 6.02 9.31
CA LYS A 99 10.39 4.67 9.83
C LYS A 99 10.89 3.75 8.70
N PRO A 100 11.93 2.94 8.92
CA PRO A 100 12.33 1.90 7.96
C PRO A 100 11.14 1.00 7.58
N PRO A 101 10.89 0.76 6.29
CA PRO A 101 9.78 -0.08 5.87
C PRO A 101 10.07 -1.57 6.12
N THR A 102 9.01 -2.37 6.16
CA THR A 102 9.09 -3.83 6.11
C THR A 102 8.72 -4.30 4.71
N ILE A 103 9.66 -4.95 4.05
CA ILE A 103 9.53 -5.46 2.68
C ILE A 103 9.42 -6.97 2.77
N ILE A 104 8.33 -7.52 2.25
CA ILE A 104 8.03 -8.94 2.20
C ILE A 104 8.20 -9.41 0.76
N VAL A 105 9.01 -10.44 0.58
CA VAL A 105 9.33 -11.03 -0.72
C VAL A 105 9.18 -12.56 -0.68
N PRO A 106 8.97 -13.23 -1.82
CA PRO A 106 9.13 -14.68 -1.89
C PRO A 106 10.51 -15.08 -1.35
N THR A 107 10.58 -16.09 -0.48
CA THR A 107 11.84 -16.49 0.18
C THR A 107 12.95 -16.76 -0.83
N CYS A 108 12.60 -17.36 -1.99
CA CYS A 108 13.55 -17.68 -3.06
C CYS A 108 14.26 -16.47 -3.68
N ILE A 109 13.74 -15.25 -3.54
CA ILE A 109 14.39 -14.03 -4.06
C ILE A 109 15.00 -13.17 -2.96
N LYS A 110 14.85 -13.54 -1.69
CA LYS A 110 15.29 -12.72 -0.55
C LYS A 110 16.77 -12.37 -0.64
N GLU A 111 17.64 -13.35 -0.81
CA GLU A 111 19.09 -13.14 -0.90
C GLU A 111 19.47 -12.23 -2.08
N VAL A 112 18.78 -12.35 -3.22
CA VAL A 112 19.00 -11.50 -4.39
C VAL A 112 18.62 -10.05 -4.10
N VAL A 113 17.53 -9.83 -3.36
CA VAL A 113 17.12 -8.48 -2.93
C VAL A 113 18.08 -7.89 -1.90
N GLU A 114 18.63 -8.69 -0.99
CA GLU A 114 19.70 -8.25 -0.08
C GLU A 114 20.93 -7.76 -0.85
N GLN A 115 21.34 -8.51 -1.87
CA GLN A 115 22.43 -8.13 -2.77
C GLN A 115 22.12 -6.86 -3.57
N LEU A 116 20.87 -6.68 -4.04
CA LEU A 116 20.43 -5.45 -4.72
C LEU A 116 20.65 -4.22 -3.83
N PHE A 117 20.21 -4.28 -2.57
CA PHE A 117 20.43 -3.18 -1.64
C PHE A 117 21.92 -2.96 -1.38
N GLU A 118 22.71 -4.01 -1.22
CA GLU A 118 24.15 -3.88 -1.01
C GLU A 118 24.87 -3.19 -2.18
N VAL A 119 24.50 -3.52 -3.42
CA VAL A 119 25.00 -2.83 -4.61
C VAL A 119 24.62 -1.34 -4.58
N HIS A 120 23.36 -1.02 -4.24
CA HIS A 120 22.93 0.37 -4.12
C HIS A 120 23.64 1.13 -2.99
N ARG A 121 23.87 0.52 -1.81
CA ARG A 121 24.64 1.15 -0.73
C ARG A 121 26.04 1.51 -1.20
N LYS A 122 26.72 0.63 -1.94
CA LYS A 122 28.07 0.90 -2.48
C LYS A 122 28.08 2.04 -3.50
N MET A 123 27.03 2.21 -4.28
CA MET A 123 26.94 3.27 -5.29
C MET A 123 26.49 4.61 -4.70
N ASP A 124 25.38 4.60 -3.96
CA ASP A 124 24.68 5.79 -3.45
C ASP A 124 25.25 6.28 -2.11
N GLN A 125 26.01 5.43 -1.40
CA GLN A 125 26.57 5.71 -0.07
C GLN A 125 25.49 6.04 0.98
N SER A 126 24.27 5.53 0.79
CA SER A 126 23.16 5.63 1.75
C SER A 126 22.98 4.34 2.53
N GLU A 127 22.45 4.45 3.76
CA GLU A 127 22.23 3.29 4.64
C GLU A 127 21.15 2.32 4.10
N LEU A 128 20.15 2.87 3.39
CA LEU A 128 18.99 2.14 2.89
C LEU A 128 18.37 1.24 3.96
N ASN A 129 18.05 1.80 5.14
CA ASN A 129 17.51 1.06 6.27
C ASN A 129 16.12 0.47 5.95
N HIS A 130 16.00 -0.85 6.03
CA HIS A 130 14.75 -1.60 5.82
C HIS A 130 14.78 -2.94 6.58
N ASN A 131 13.60 -3.52 6.80
CA ASN A 131 13.46 -4.90 7.26
C ASN A 131 13.05 -5.76 6.06
N LEU A 132 13.86 -6.76 5.69
CA LEU A 132 13.53 -7.69 4.61
C LEU A 132 13.09 -9.04 5.17
N VAL A 133 11.89 -9.47 4.80
CA VAL A 133 11.27 -10.72 5.26
C VAL A 133 11.00 -11.61 4.05
N GLY A 134 11.49 -12.85 4.09
CA GLY A 134 11.06 -13.90 3.17
C GLY A 134 9.76 -14.50 3.68
N LEU A 135 8.79 -14.71 2.80
CA LEU A 135 7.52 -15.37 3.12
C LEU A 135 7.18 -16.36 2.00
N ASP A 136 7.14 -17.64 2.33
CA ASP A 136 6.80 -18.71 1.38
C ASP A 136 5.29 -18.96 1.29
N VAL A 137 4.88 -19.59 0.19
CA VAL A 137 3.49 -19.99 -0.04
C VAL A 137 2.96 -20.80 1.15
N GLY A 138 1.82 -20.37 1.69
CA GLY A 138 1.16 -20.99 2.83
C GLY A 138 1.55 -20.37 4.18
N GLU A 139 2.65 -19.61 4.25
CA GLU A 139 3.07 -18.92 5.46
C GLU A 139 2.25 -17.65 5.71
N GLU A 140 2.22 -17.24 6.98
CA GLU A 140 1.46 -16.08 7.46
C GLU A 140 2.40 -15.05 8.11
N PHE A 141 2.08 -13.78 7.92
CA PHE A 141 2.78 -12.63 8.52
C PHE A 141 1.78 -11.72 9.22
N TYR A 142 2.07 -11.31 10.46
CA TYR A 142 1.25 -10.35 11.19
C TYR A 142 1.66 -8.92 10.84
N LEU A 143 0.75 -8.15 10.24
CA LEU A 143 0.93 -6.72 10.04
C LEU A 143 0.61 -5.97 11.33
N ARG A 144 -0.44 -6.44 12.02
CA ARG A 144 -0.94 -5.96 13.30
C ARG A 144 -1.52 -7.14 14.09
N LYS A 145 -1.87 -6.94 15.35
CA LYS A 145 -2.46 -7.99 16.21
C LYS A 145 -3.75 -8.61 15.65
N ASP A 146 -4.46 -7.85 14.82
CA ASP A 146 -5.77 -8.16 14.27
C ASP A 146 -5.74 -8.34 12.74
N LEU A 147 -4.57 -8.23 12.10
CA LEU A 147 -4.44 -8.24 10.64
C LEU A 147 -3.26 -9.10 10.21
N LYS A 148 -3.56 -10.13 9.42
CA LYS A 148 -2.59 -11.06 8.84
C LYS A 148 -2.54 -10.93 7.32
N VAL A 149 -1.41 -11.34 6.77
CA VAL A 149 -1.26 -11.68 5.36
C VAL A 149 -0.82 -13.12 5.24
N LYS A 150 -1.39 -13.83 4.27
CA LYS A 150 -0.97 -15.18 3.88
C LYS A 150 -0.57 -15.22 2.41
N ALA A 151 0.59 -15.81 2.13
CA ALA A 151 1.03 -16.02 0.76
C ALA A 151 0.31 -17.23 0.13
N PHE A 152 -0.04 -17.12 -1.15
CA PHE A 152 -0.64 -18.22 -1.92
C PHE A 152 0.01 -18.37 -3.30
N LYS A 153 -0.03 -19.59 -3.83
CA LYS A 153 0.63 -19.91 -5.10
C LYS A 153 -0.08 -19.24 -6.28
N THR A 154 0.71 -18.67 -7.19
CA THR A 154 0.27 -18.24 -8.53
C THR A 154 1.07 -18.96 -9.60
N TYR A 155 0.70 -18.77 -10.87
CA TYR A 155 1.41 -19.35 -12.02
C TYR A 155 1.92 -18.22 -12.91
N HIS A 156 3.23 -18.20 -13.11
CA HIS A 156 3.92 -17.20 -13.91
C HIS A 156 5.23 -17.78 -14.47
N VAL A 157 5.89 -17.02 -15.36
CA VAL A 157 7.14 -17.45 -16.02
C VAL A 157 8.35 -17.48 -15.08
N ILE A 158 8.29 -16.77 -13.95
CA ILE A 158 9.27 -16.82 -12.85
C ILE A 158 8.54 -17.14 -11.53
N PRO A 159 9.25 -17.51 -10.45
CA PRO A 159 8.63 -17.69 -9.14
C PRO A 159 7.78 -16.49 -8.75
N SER A 160 6.52 -16.76 -8.40
CA SER A 160 5.53 -15.75 -8.09
C SER A 160 4.56 -16.24 -7.03
N GLN A 161 4.00 -15.30 -6.26
CA GLN A 161 2.93 -15.56 -5.31
C GLN A 161 1.94 -14.39 -5.26
N GLY A 162 0.75 -14.69 -4.74
CA GLY A 162 -0.22 -13.68 -4.34
C GLY A 162 -0.32 -13.62 -2.83
N TYR A 163 -1.09 -12.64 -2.34
CA TYR A 163 -1.28 -12.40 -0.91
C TYR A 163 -2.76 -12.24 -0.59
N VAL A 164 -3.21 -12.88 0.48
CA VAL A 164 -4.54 -12.63 1.09
C VAL A 164 -4.32 -11.85 2.36
N VAL A 165 -4.93 -10.67 2.46
CA VAL A 165 -5.00 -9.88 3.70
C VAL A 165 -6.33 -10.20 4.38
N TYR A 166 -6.31 -10.56 5.66
CA TYR A 166 -7.53 -10.87 6.41
C TYR A 166 -7.40 -10.46 7.87
N SER A 167 -8.53 -10.10 8.46
CA SER A 167 -8.62 -9.77 9.87
C SER A 167 -8.87 -11.01 10.71
N ILE A 168 -8.34 -11.00 11.93
CA ILE A 168 -8.55 -12.06 12.91
C ILE A 168 -9.18 -11.47 14.18
N LYS A 169 -10.14 -12.19 14.75
CA LYS A 169 -10.65 -11.93 16.10
C LYS A 169 -9.93 -12.83 17.09
N GLN A 170 -9.21 -12.24 18.02
CA GLN A 170 -8.73 -12.96 19.20
C GLN A 170 -9.88 -13.09 20.20
N LYS A 171 -10.32 -14.32 20.43
CA LYS A 171 -11.25 -14.66 21.53
C LYS A 171 -10.45 -15.28 22.67
N LEU A 172 -10.88 -15.06 23.90
CA LEU A 172 -10.26 -15.73 25.04
C LEU A 172 -10.56 -17.24 24.96
N LYS A 173 -9.58 -18.09 25.28
CA LYS A 173 -9.82 -19.54 25.45
C LYS A 173 -10.86 -19.75 26.55
N GLN A 174 -11.69 -20.78 26.38
CA GLN A 174 -12.81 -21.04 27.29
C GLN A 174 -12.36 -21.24 28.73
N GLU A 175 -11.21 -21.89 28.94
CA GLU A 175 -10.61 -22.12 30.25
C GLU A 175 -10.18 -20.85 31.01
N TYR A 176 -10.12 -19.70 30.33
CA TYR A 176 -9.78 -18.40 30.95
C TYR A 176 -10.98 -17.46 31.08
N ILE A 177 -12.17 -17.88 30.64
CA ILE A 177 -13.39 -17.08 30.80
C ILE A 177 -13.75 -17.01 32.28
N GLY A 178 -13.89 -15.78 32.80
CA GLY A 178 -14.17 -15.50 34.21
C GLY A 178 -12.93 -15.06 35.02
N LEU A 179 -11.72 -15.21 34.47
CA LEU A 179 -10.53 -14.60 35.05
C LEU A 179 -10.56 -13.08 34.92
N SER A 180 -10.05 -12.38 35.93
CA SER A 180 -9.89 -10.93 35.91
C SER A 180 -8.86 -10.49 34.87
N GLY A 181 -8.94 -9.22 34.45
CA GLY A 181 -7.99 -8.66 33.49
C GLY A 181 -6.52 -8.74 33.95
N ASN A 182 -6.27 -8.66 35.26
CA ASN A 182 -4.93 -8.82 35.83
C ASN A 182 -4.42 -10.26 35.74
N GLU A 183 -5.27 -11.25 36.00
CA GLU A 183 -4.92 -12.66 35.87
C GLU A 183 -4.60 -13.02 34.41
N ILE A 184 -5.43 -12.55 33.46
CA ILE A 184 -5.19 -12.73 32.02
C ILE A 184 -3.87 -12.06 31.60
N LYS A 185 -3.57 -10.87 32.12
CA LYS A 185 -2.32 -10.16 31.82
C LYS A 185 -1.10 -10.90 32.37
N ASN A 186 -1.20 -11.48 33.56
CA ASN A 186 -0.13 -12.27 34.16
C ASN A 186 0.12 -13.55 33.35
N LEU A 187 -0.94 -14.24 32.91
CA LEU A 187 -0.84 -15.39 32.01
C LEU A 187 -0.17 -15.04 30.68
N LYS A 188 -0.56 -13.91 30.06
CA LYS A 188 0.13 -13.44 28.83
C LYS A 188 1.61 -13.14 29.10
N SER A 189 1.93 -12.51 30.23
CA SER A 189 3.31 -12.15 30.60
C SER A 189 4.18 -13.37 30.91
N SER A 190 3.58 -14.49 31.35
CA SER A 190 4.26 -15.76 31.56
C SER A 190 4.37 -16.64 30.31
N GLY A 191 3.98 -16.11 29.14
CA GLY A 191 4.07 -16.81 27.86
C GLY A 191 2.91 -17.77 27.57
N VAL A 192 1.86 -17.78 28.41
CA VAL A 192 0.68 -18.62 28.19
C VAL A 192 -0.19 -17.99 27.10
N GLU A 193 -0.47 -18.77 26.05
CA GLU A 193 -1.37 -18.35 24.98
C GLU A 193 -2.82 -18.40 25.47
N VAL A 194 -3.36 -17.24 25.84
CA VAL A 194 -4.73 -17.11 26.36
C VAL A 194 -5.81 -16.92 25.30
N GLY A 195 -5.43 -16.76 24.03
CA GLY A 195 -6.35 -16.45 22.93
C GLY A 195 -6.52 -17.61 21.93
N LEU A 196 -7.66 -17.63 21.24
CA LEU A 196 -7.91 -18.37 20.01
C LEU A 196 -8.11 -17.38 18.88
N GLU A 197 -7.49 -17.62 17.73
CA GLU A 197 -7.64 -16.81 16.54
C GLU A 197 -8.74 -17.37 15.64
N ASN A 198 -9.67 -16.51 15.23
CA ASN A 198 -10.66 -16.85 14.22
C ASN A 198 -10.57 -15.83 13.08
N PRO A 199 -10.36 -16.27 11.82
CA PRO A 199 -10.52 -15.40 10.66
C PRO A 199 -11.93 -14.80 10.63
N ILE A 200 -12.03 -13.54 10.22
CA ILE A 200 -13.31 -12.83 10.02
C ILE A 200 -13.67 -12.84 8.54
#